data_AF-A0A7C6FHK3-F1
#
_entry.id   AF-A0A7C6FHK3-F1
#
_cell.length_a   1.000
_cell.length_b   1.000
_cell.length_c   1.000
_cell.angle_alpha   90.00
_cell.angle_beta   90.00
_cell.angle_gamma   90.00
#
_symmetry.space_group_name_H-M   'P 1'
#
loop_
_entity.id
_entity.type
_entity.pdbx_description
1 polymer ?
#
loop_
_entity_poly.entity_id
_entity_poly.type
_entity_poly.pdbx_seq_one_letter_code
_entity_poly.pdbx_strand_id
1 'polypeptide(L)' 'MKKQSFVKYHGTGNDFILIDNRKNDFQLTDKEIQLICDRNFGVGSDGLILLENTTEADFSMVFYNPDATKDMMCGNGGRC' A
#
# COMPACT_ATOMS: atom_id res chain seq x y z
N MET A 1 -9.68 -13.72 9.79
CA MET A 1 -9.11 -12.53 9.14
C MET A 1 -8.54 -11.61 10.21
N LYS A 2 -7.30 -11.14 10.03
CA LYS A 2 -6.64 -10.20 10.94
C LYS A 2 -7.11 -8.78 10.58
N LYS A 3 -7.48 -7.97 11.57
CA LYS A 3 -7.93 -6.59 11.34
C LYS A 3 -6.70 -5.69 11.22
N GLN A 4 -6.40 -5.19 10.02
CA GLN A 4 -5.36 -4.18 9.83
C GLN A 4 -5.94 -2.78 9.77
N SER A 5 -5.25 -1.85 10.42
CA SER A 5 -5.54 -0.43 10.30
C SER A 5 -4.82 0.11 9.07
N PHE A 6 -5.46 1.03 8.37
CA PHE A 6 -4.90 1.69 7.20
C PHE A 6 -5.31 3.16 7.23
N VAL A 7 -4.61 3.98 6.44
CA VAL A 7 -5.01 5.36 6.16
C VAL A 7 -5.17 5.51 4.65
N LYS A 8 -6.19 6.26 4.22
CA LYS A 8 -6.44 6.55 2.81
C LYS A 8 -5.96 7.97 2.50
N TYR A 9 -5.07 8.09 1.51
CA TYR A 9 -4.52 9.36 1.04
C TYR A 9 -4.76 9.53 -0.45
N HIS A 10 -4.59 10.75 -0.95
CA HIS A 10 -4.44 10.99 -2.38
C HIS A 10 -3.46 12.12 -2.66
N GLY A 11 -2.72 12.00 -3.77
CA GLY A 11 -1.94 13.08 -4.36
C GLY A 11 -2.60 13.51 -5.66
N THR A 12 -3.20 14.71 -5.69
CA THR A 12 -3.87 15.27 -6.88
C THR A 12 -4.84 14.30 -7.58
N GLY A 13 -5.61 13.52 -6.80
CA GLY A 13 -6.57 12.54 -7.31
C GLY A 13 -6.03 11.12 -7.50
N ASN A 14 -4.71 10.91 -7.49
CA ASN A 14 -4.11 9.57 -7.45
C ASN A 14 -4.15 9.05 -6.00
N ASP A 15 -5.00 8.06 -5.72
CA ASP A 15 -5.35 7.65 -4.36
C ASP A 15 -4.69 6.35 -3.90
N PHE A 16 -4.25 6.33 -2.64
CA PHE A 16 -3.49 5.22 -2.06
C PHE A 16 -4.07 4.76 -0.74
N ILE A 17 -4.00 3.45 -0.50
CA ILE A 17 -4.14 2.87 0.83
C ILE A 17 -2.74 2.72 1.41
N LEU A 18 -2.51 3.26 2.61
CA LEU A 18 -1.23 3.19 3.29
C LEU A 18 -1.36 2.34 4.55
N ILE A 19 -0.49 1.34 4.69
CA ILE A 19 -0.45 0.44 5.84
C ILE A 19 0.95 0.44 6.43
N ASP A 20 1.03 0.65 7.75
CA ASP A 20 2.29 0.51 8.48
C ASP A 20 2.59 -0.97 8.74
N ASN A 21 3.56 -1.50 8.01
CA ASN A 21 4.08 -2.86 8.14
C ASN A 21 5.50 -2.89 8.72
N ARG A 22 5.95 -1.84 9.42
CA ARG A 22 7.32 -1.81 9.97
C ARG A 22 7.58 -2.85 11.07
N LYS A 23 6.52 -3.38 11.69
CA LYS A 23 6.61 -4.51 12.62
C LYS A 23 6.73 -5.87 11.92
N ASN A 24 6.45 -5.93 10.61
CA ASN A 24 6.45 -7.13 9.80
C ASN A 24 5.51 -8.24 10.35
N ASP A 25 4.34 -7.82 10.86
CA ASP A 25 3.39 -8.70 11.57
C ASP A 25 2.41 -9.42 10.62
N PHE A 26 2.50 -9.13 9.32
CA PHE A 26 1.66 -9.72 8.28
C PHE A 26 2.34 -9.64 6.91
N GLN A 27 1.82 -10.43 5.98
CA GLN A 27 2.18 -10.46 4.57
C GLN A 27 0.89 -10.54 3.77
N LEU A 28 0.81 -9.82 2.65
CA LEU A 28 -0.35 -9.84 1.78
C LEU A 28 -0.05 -10.70 0.56
N THR A 29 -1.05 -11.49 0.16
CA THR A 29 -1.06 -12.18 -1.12
C THR A 29 -1.51 -11.24 -2.24
N ASP A 30 -1.17 -11.56 -3.49
CA ASP A 30 -1.61 -10.78 -4.66
C ASP A 30 -3.13 -10.63 -4.72
N LYS A 31 -3.87 -11.68 -4.35
CA LYS A 31 -5.35 -11.66 -4.29
C LYS A 31 -5.87 -10.70 -3.23
N GLU A 32 -5.20 -10.61 -2.08
CA GLU A 32 -5.58 -9.65 -1.03
C GLU A 32 -5.28 -8.22 -1.48
N ILE A 33 -4.15 -7.98 -2.15
CA ILE A 33 -3.81 -6.66 -2.69
C ILE A 33 -4.85 -6.23 -3.75
N GLN A 34 -5.15 -7.11 -4.70
CA GLN A 34 -6.18 -6.86 -5.72
C GLN A 34 -7.54 -6.57 -5.10
N LEU A 35 -7.96 -7.36 -4.09
CA LEU A 35 -9.21 -7.12 -3.38
C LEU A 35 -9.20 -5.81 -2.61
N ILE A 36 -8.09 -5.44 -1.97
CA ILE A 36 -7.96 -4.17 -1.25
C ILE A 36 -8.15 -2.99 -2.22
N CYS A 37 -7.51 -3.05 -3.39
CA CYS A 37 -7.55 -2.01 -4.42
C CYS A 37 -8.84 -2.00 -5.25
N ASP A 38 -9.65 -3.07 -5.24
CA ASP A 38 -10.94 -3.11 -5.94
C ASP A 38 -11.89 -2.03 -5.41
N ARG A 39 -12.45 -1.21 -6.30
CA ARG A 39 -13.27 -0.05 -5.93
C ARG A 39 -14.72 -0.38 -5.53
N ASN A 40 -15.20 -1.58 -5.85
CA ASN A 40 -16.59 -1.96 -5.62
C ASN A 40 -16.72 -2.92 -4.42
N PHE A 41 -15.78 -3.85 -4.29
CA PHE A 41 -15.77 -4.92 -3.30
C PHE A 41 -14.66 -4.77 -2.26
N GLY A 42 -13.71 -3.87 -2.51
CA GLY A 42 -12.61 -3.51 -1.61
C GLY A 42 -12.77 -2.14 -0.97
N VAL A 43 -11.63 -1.58 -0.57
CA VAL A 43 -11.54 -0.17 -0.15
C VAL A 43 -11.44 0.74 -1.37
N GLY A 44 -10.82 0.25 -2.45
CA GLY A 44 -10.65 0.96 -3.70
C GLY A 44 -9.46 1.91 -3.69
N SER A 45 -8.52 1.80 -4.63
CA SER A 45 -7.39 2.73 -4.77
C SER A 45 -6.65 2.56 -6.09
N ASP A 46 -5.89 3.56 -6.48
CA ASP A 46 -4.90 3.48 -7.56
C ASP A 46 -3.61 2.74 -7.13
N GLY A 47 -3.41 2.51 -5.83
CA GLY A 47 -2.35 1.64 -5.33
C GLY A 47 -2.35 1.43 -3.82
N LEU A 48 -1.51 0.49 -3.38
CA LEU A 48 -1.24 0.18 -1.98
C LEU A 48 0.22 0.52 -1.66
N ILE A 49 0.43 1.20 -0.54
CA ILE A 49 1.74 1.53 0.01
C ILE A 49 1.90 0.78 1.33
N LEU A 50 2.94 -0.03 1.42
CA LEU A 50 3.39 -0.61 2.69
C LEU A 50 4.61 0.17 3.18
N LEU A 51 4.54 0.68 4.41
CA LEU A 51 5.74 1.18 5.10
C LEU A 51 6.41 -0.01 5.78
N GLU A 52 7.64 -0.31 5.41
CA GLU A 52 8.39 -1.44 5.95
C GLU A 52 9.67 -0.96 6.65
N ASN A 53 10.21 -1.80 7.53
CA ASN A 53 11.46 -1.50 8.20
C ASN A 53 12.66 -1.78 7.29
N THR A 54 13.72 -1.01 7.42
CA THR A 54 14.98 -1.20 6.68
C THR A 54 16.16 -0.77 7.54
N THR A 55 17.36 -1.27 7.22
CA THR A 55 18.61 -0.89 7.89
C THR A 55 19.32 0.28 7.23
N GLU A 56 18.88 0.69 6.04
CA GLU A 56 19.58 1.68 5.19
C GLU A 56 18.98 3.09 5.25
N ALA A 57 17.77 3.23 5.79
CA ALA A 57 17.01 4.48 5.86
C ALA A 57 16.03 4.46 7.05
N ASP A 58 15.27 5.53 7.25
CA ASP A 58 14.26 5.60 8.32
C ASP A 58 13.11 4.59 8.12
N PHE A 59 12.76 4.28 6.86
CA PHE A 59 11.80 3.24 6.45
C PHE A 59 11.93 2.97 4.95
N SER A 60 11.35 1.86 4.50
CA SER A 60 11.16 1.53 3.08
C SER A 60 9.69 1.71 2.69
N MET A 61 9.43 2.17 1.47
CA MET A 61 8.09 2.22 0.89
C MET A 61 7.99 1.16 -0.21
N VAL A 62 7.14 0.16 0.01
CA VAL A 62 6.83 -0.84 -1.01
C VAL A 62 5.52 -0.47 -1.66
N PHE A 63 5.57 -0.19 -2.97
CA PHE A 63 4.42 0.19 -3.75
C PHE A 63 3.86 -1.02 -4.52
N TYR A 64 2.54 -1.19 -4.46
CA TYR A 64 1.81 -2.15 -5.27
C TYR A 64 0.74 -1.45 -6.11
N ASN A 65 0.70 -1.80 -7.39
CA ASN A 65 -0.40 -1.47 -8.28
C ASN A 65 -1.65 -2.31 -7.93
N PRO A 66 -2.84 -1.94 -8.43
CA PRO A 66 -4.08 -2.69 -8.21
C PRO A 66 -4.04 -4.13 -8.73
N ASP A 67 -3.18 -4.44 -9.69
CA ASP A 67 -2.96 -5.80 -10.21
C ASP A 67 -1.96 -6.61 -9.37
N ALA A 68 -1.48 -6.07 -8.25
CA ALA A 68 -0.44 -6.58 -7.35
C ALA A 68 0.99 -6.57 -7.89
N THR A 69 1.26 -5.96 -9.05
CA THR A 69 2.64 -5.71 -9.48
C THR A 69 3.33 -4.69 -8.58
N LYS A 70 4.62 -4.88 -8.34
CA LYS A 70 5.45 -3.93 -7.59
C LYS A 70 6.06 -2.91 -8.53
N ASP A 71 5.95 -1.63 -8.18
CA ASP A 71 6.74 -0.57 -8.81
C ASP A 71 7.85 -0.09 -7.90
N MET A 72 8.92 0.42 -8.51
CA MET A 72 10.07 0.97 -7.77
C MET A 72 9.75 2.34 -7.14
N MET A 73 8.84 3.12 -7.72
CA MET A 73 8.54 4.47 -7.23
C MET A 73 7.21 5.01 -7.78
N CYS A 74 6.47 5.74 -6.93
CA CYS A 74 5.33 6.57 -7.34
C CYS A 74 5.51 7.99 -6.79
N GLY A 75 5.64 8.99 -7.67
CA GLY A 75 5.92 10.38 -7.24
C GLY A 75 4.82 11.01 -6.40
N ASN A 76 3.55 10.63 -6.63
CA ASN A 76 2.43 11.05 -5.78
C ASN A 76 2.38 10.24 -4.48
N GLY A 77 2.64 8.94 -4.55
CA GLY A 77 2.70 8.05 -3.40
C GLY A 77 3.80 8.46 -2.42
N GLY A 78 4.99 8.85 -2.90
CA GLY A 78 6.08 9.34 -2.05
C GLY A 78 5.82 10.66 -1.34
N ARG A 79 4.76 11.41 -1.71
CA ARG A 79 4.32 12.61 -0.98
C ARG A 79 3.18 12.34 0.00
N CYS A 80 2.49 11.19 -0.15
CA CYS A 80 1.39 10.76 0.71
C CYS A 80 1.96 10.03 1.94
#